data_AF-A0A848UIG1-F1
#
_entry.id   AF-A0A848UIG1-F1
#
_cell.length_a   1.000
_cell.length_b   1.000
_cell.length_c   1.000
_cell.angle_alpha   90.00
_cell.angle_beta   90.00
_cell.angle_gamma   90.00
#
_symmetry.space_group_name_H-M   'P 1'
#
loop_
_entity.id
_entity.type
_entity.pdbx_description
1 polymer ?
#
loop_
_entity_poly.entity_id
_entity_poly.type
_entity_poly.pdbx_seq_one_letter_code
_entity_poly.pdbx_strand_id
1 'polypeptide(L)'
;MKKSLLILFALFIGLNVFGQRRRSMSGIPNTQREPTEQEIAKREREIEERKAEFINNFITTLEADDFQKEIIKQYVTSYFEAKIAILKTKFQHRIDRDEALKHLEDTHFADIAELISESDMVKIKELMKGDFKEKEVVKEKKKKRKSRKRNKGK
;
A
#
# COMPACT_ATOMS: atom_id res chain seq x y z
N MET A 1 -57.51 38.61 4.94
CA MET A 1 -56.65 37.67 5.70
C MET A 1 -56.78 36.22 5.19
N LYS A 2 -56.54 35.95 3.90
CA LYS A 2 -56.60 34.57 3.35
C LYS A 2 -55.50 34.24 2.32
N LYS A 3 -54.65 35.20 1.94
CA LYS A 3 -53.54 34.98 0.99
C LYS A 3 -52.17 34.78 1.67
N SER A 4 -52.03 35.20 2.93
CA SER A 4 -50.82 35.03 3.73
C SER A 4 -50.68 33.65 4.38
N LEU A 5 -51.78 32.89 4.57
CA LEU A 5 -51.73 31.52 5.09
C LEU A 5 -51.26 30.49 4.04
N LEU A 6 -51.53 30.72 2.75
CA LEU A 6 -51.15 29.79 1.68
C LEU A 6 -49.64 29.79 1.40
N ILE A 7 -48.97 30.93 1.60
CA ILE A 7 -47.52 31.06 1.40
C ILE A 7 -46.74 30.35 2.53
N LEU A 8 -47.27 30.36 3.75
CA LEU A 8 -46.68 29.65 4.89
C LEU A 8 -46.81 28.13 4.79
N PHE A 9 -47.87 27.61 4.15
CA PHE A 9 -48.05 26.17 3.92
C PHE A 9 -47.14 25.64 2.80
N ALA A 10 -46.87 26.44 1.75
CA ALA A 10 -45.97 26.08 0.67
C ALA A 10 -44.47 26.00 1.08
N LEU A 11 -44.05 26.81 2.07
CA LEU A 11 -42.69 26.78 2.62
C LEU A 11 -42.44 25.55 3.52
N PHE A 12 -43.47 24.94 4.09
CA PHE A 12 -43.33 23.76 4.97
C PHE A 12 -43.28 22.42 4.20
N ILE A 13 -43.79 22.36 2.96
CA ILE A 13 -43.77 21.15 2.13
C ILE A 13 -42.47 21.06 1.31
N GLY A 14 -41.85 22.20 0.95
CA GLY A 14 -40.60 22.23 0.17
C GLY A 14 -39.34 21.79 0.92
N LEU A 15 -39.35 21.77 2.25
CA LEU A 15 -38.18 21.41 3.07
C LEU A 15 -38.11 19.94 3.48
N ASN A 16 -39.15 19.12 3.23
CA ASN A 16 -39.15 17.70 3.57
C ASN A 16 -38.80 16.76 2.38
N VAL A 17 -38.82 17.24 1.13
CA VAL A 17 -38.58 16.39 -0.05
C VAL A 17 -37.09 16.19 -0.39
N PHE A 18 -36.19 17.01 0.16
CA PHE A 18 -34.73 16.85 -0.04
C PHE A 18 -33.97 16.23 1.13
N GLY A 19 -34.64 15.93 2.26
CA GLY A 19 -34.00 15.37 3.46
C GLY A 19 -34.06 13.85 3.61
N GLN A 20 -34.95 13.16 2.87
CA GLN A 20 -35.20 11.72 3.05
C GLN A 20 -34.48 10.80 2.05
N ARG A 21 -33.52 11.32 1.28
CA ARG A 21 -32.48 10.48 0.65
C ARG A 21 -31.35 10.14 1.64
N ARG A 22 -31.71 9.86 2.89
CA ARG A 22 -30.88 9.02 3.74
C ARG A 22 -31.00 7.61 3.20
N ARG A 23 -30.01 7.29 2.37
CA ARG A 23 -29.44 5.96 2.15
C ARG A 23 -29.98 4.97 3.16
N SER A 24 -30.58 3.89 2.66
CA SER A 24 -30.53 2.59 3.32
C SER A 24 -29.13 2.43 3.94
N MET A 25 -29.09 2.65 5.26
CA MET A 25 -27.93 2.48 6.11
C MET A 25 -28.26 1.32 7.04
N SER A 26 -28.81 0.24 6.47
CA SER A 26 -28.93 -1.07 7.10
C SER A 26 -27.93 -1.99 6.41
N GLY A 27 -26.67 -1.80 6.72
CA GLY A 27 -25.58 -2.54 6.11
C GLY A 27 -24.25 -2.16 6.72
N ILE A 28 -24.19 -2.00 8.04
CA ILE A 28 -22.93 -2.23 8.74
C ILE A 28 -22.80 -3.75 8.73
N PRO A 29 -21.94 -4.35 7.88
CA PRO A 29 -21.73 -5.78 7.94
C PRO A 29 -21.33 -6.14 9.37
N ASN A 30 -21.98 -7.15 9.94
CA ASN A 30 -21.65 -7.64 11.26
C ASN A 30 -20.19 -8.14 11.22
N THR A 31 -19.25 -7.35 11.75
CA THR A 31 -17.81 -7.61 11.69
C THR A 31 -17.35 -8.67 12.70
N GLN A 32 -18.29 -9.30 13.41
CA GLN A 32 -18.05 -10.35 14.41
C GLN A 32 -18.29 -11.76 13.86
N ARG A 33 -18.05 -11.98 12.55
CA ARG A 33 -17.92 -13.35 12.00
C ARG A 33 -16.46 -13.68 11.77
N GLU A 34 -16.06 -14.92 12.06
CA GLU A 34 -14.79 -15.44 11.59
C GLU A 34 -14.77 -15.39 10.05
N PRO A 35 -13.67 -14.93 9.41
CA PRO A 35 -13.57 -14.90 7.97
C PRO A 35 -13.75 -16.29 7.36
N THR A 36 -14.49 -16.40 6.26
CA THR A 36 -14.61 -17.67 5.55
C THR A 36 -13.30 -18.03 4.84
N GLU A 37 -13.05 -19.30 4.54
CA GLU A 37 -11.85 -19.73 3.81
C GLU A 37 -11.64 -18.96 2.50
N GLN A 38 -12.72 -18.67 1.77
CA GLN A 38 -12.67 -17.87 0.54
C GLN A 38 -12.27 -16.41 0.80
N GLU A 39 -12.70 -15.82 1.92
CA GLU A 39 -12.31 -14.47 2.33
C GLU A 39 -10.85 -14.41 2.79
N ILE A 40 -10.36 -15.46 3.46
CA ILE A 40 -8.95 -15.60 3.86
C ILE A 40 -8.08 -15.70 2.60
N ALA A 41 -8.40 -16.61 1.68
CA ALA A 41 -7.66 -16.79 0.44
C ALA A 41 -7.65 -15.52 -0.42
N LYS A 42 -8.78 -14.81 -0.50
CA LYS A 42 -8.85 -13.52 -1.21
C LYS A 42 -7.94 -12.48 -0.55
N ARG A 43 -7.95 -12.39 0.78
CA ARG A 43 -7.12 -11.44 1.53
C ARG A 43 -5.63 -11.75 1.38
N GLU A 44 -5.24 -13.02 1.38
CA GLU A 44 -3.86 -13.44 1.14
C GLU A 44 -3.37 -12.99 -0.23
N ARG A 45 -4.19 -13.21 -1.28
CA ARG A 45 -3.89 -12.72 -2.64
C ARG A 45 -3.74 -11.20 -2.69
N GLU A 46 -4.66 -10.46 -2.06
CA GLU A 46 -4.58 -8.99 -2.01
C GLU A 46 -3.31 -8.48 -1.30
N ILE A 47 -2.85 -9.19 -0.26
CA ILE A 47 -1.60 -8.87 0.44
C ILE A 47 -0.39 -9.17 -0.46
N GLU A 48 -0.41 -10.30 -1.15
CA GLU A 48 0.68 -10.71 -2.05
C GLU A 48 0.78 -9.79 -3.26
N GLU A 49 -0.35 -9.43 -3.88
CA GLU A 49 -0.41 -8.45 -4.96
C GLU A 49 0.12 -7.09 -4.49
N ARG A 50 -0.28 -6.61 -3.31
CA ARG A 50 0.24 -5.37 -2.75
C ARG A 50 1.75 -5.44 -2.47
N LYS A 51 2.25 -6.58 -1.96
CA LYS A 51 3.69 -6.81 -1.77
C LYS A 51 4.42 -6.70 -3.12
N ALA A 52 3.90 -7.36 -4.15
CA ALA A 52 4.49 -7.32 -5.49
C ALA A 52 4.47 -5.91 -6.09
N GLU A 53 3.36 -5.18 -5.98
CA GLU A 53 3.27 -3.77 -6.43
C GLU A 53 4.27 -2.87 -5.72
N PHE A 54 4.39 -3.01 -4.40
CA PHE A 54 5.34 -2.25 -3.58
C PHE A 54 6.78 -2.51 -4.01
N ILE A 55 7.16 -3.78 -4.17
CA ILE A 55 8.50 -4.17 -4.63
C ILE A 55 8.74 -3.61 -6.03
N ASN A 56 7.80 -3.79 -6.96
CA ASN A 56 7.93 -3.26 -8.32
C ASN A 56 8.08 -1.73 -8.32
N ASN A 57 7.34 -1.01 -7.46
CA ASN A 57 7.49 0.42 -7.31
C ASN A 57 8.88 0.81 -6.81
N PHE A 58 9.42 0.07 -5.83
CA PHE A 58 10.79 0.25 -5.35
C PHE A 58 11.82 0.01 -6.47
N ILE A 59 11.75 -1.12 -7.17
CA ILE A 59 12.69 -1.47 -8.25
C ILE A 59 12.71 -0.40 -9.36
N THR A 60 11.58 0.25 -9.65
CA THR A 60 11.56 1.35 -10.63
C THR A 60 12.29 2.63 -10.19
N THR A 61 12.68 2.74 -8.92
CA THR A 61 13.49 3.86 -8.40
C THR A 61 14.99 3.59 -8.50
N LEU A 62 15.38 2.36 -8.81
CA LEU A 62 16.77 1.95 -8.94
C LEU A 62 17.33 2.31 -10.31
N GLU A 63 18.60 2.70 -10.34
CA GLU A 63 19.34 3.04 -11.54
C GLU A 63 19.95 1.81 -12.23
N ALA A 64 20.01 0.68 -11.50
CA ALA A 64 20.49 -0.61 -11.97
C ALA A 64 19.88 -1.04 -13.31
N ASP A 65 20.60 -1.86 -14.07
CA ASP A 65 20.10 -2.44 -15.31
C ASP A 65 19.00 -3.48 -15.06
N ASP A 66 18.38 -3.99 -16.12
CA ASP A 66 17.25 -4.93 -16.01
C ASP A 66 17.64 -6.27 -15.37
N PHE A 67 18.89 -6.73 -15.55
CA PHE A 67 19.39 -7.95 -14.93
C PHE A 67 19.65 -7.74 -13.44
N GLN A 68 20.35 -6.66 -13.07
CA GLN A 68 20.56 -6.26 -11.69
C GLN A 68 19.23 -6.05 -10.96
N LYS A 69 18.24 -5.43 -11.63
CA LYS A 69 16.89 -5.22 -11.07
C LYS A 69 16.19 -6.54 -10.75
N GLU A 70 16.31 -7.57 -11.59
CA GLU A 70 15.69 -8.86 -11.30
C GLU A 70 16.39 -9.57 -10.13
N ILE A 71 17.72 -9.47 -10.03
CA ILE A 71 18.46 -9.95 -8.85
C ILE A 71 17.97 -9.23 -7.59
N ILE A 72 17.99 -7.89 -7.60
CA ILE A 72 17.56 -7.09 -6.43
C ILE A 72 16.12 -7.43 -6.05
N LYS A 73 15.23 -7.60 -7.03
CA LYS A 73 13.83 -8.00 -6.78
C LYS A 73 13.73 -9.36 -6.08
N GLN A 74 14.52 -10.35 -6.49
CA GLN A 74 14.57 -11.65 -5.82
C GLN A 74 15.04 -11.51 -4.37
N TYR A 75 16.11 -10.75 -4.15
CA TYR A 75 16.66 -10.50 -2.80
C TYR A 75 15.70 -9.71 -1.91
N VAL A 76 15.03 -8.68 -2.42
CA VAL A 76 14.02 -7.93 -1.67
C VAL A 76 12.83 -8.82 -1.31
N THR A 77 12.40 -9.69 -2.23
CA THR A 77 11.30 -10.63 -1.99
C THR A 77 11.64 -11.61 -0.88
N SER A 78 12.83 -12.21 -0.95
CA SER A 78 13.32 -13.16 0.07
C SER A 78 13.59 -12.47 1.41
N TYR A 79 14.03 -11.21 1.42
CA TYR A 79 14.18 -10.41 2.64
C TYR A 79 12.85 -10.27 3.38
N PHE A 80 11.78 -9.90 2.66
CA PHE A 80 10.46 -9.77 3.28
C PHE A 80 9.92 -11.11 3.77
N GLU A 81 10.18 -12.21 3.07
CA GLU A 81 9.82 -13.56 3.54
C GLU A 81 10.57 -13.96 4.80
N ALA A 82 11.88 -13.76 4.84
CA ALA A 82 12.71 -14.01 6.02
C ALA A 82 12.27 -13.12 7.20
N LYS A 83 11.99 -11.84 6.96
CA LYS A 83 11.48 -10.91 7.97
C LYS A 83 10.14 -11.37 8.53
N ILE A 84 9.21 -11.81 7.68
CA ILE A 84 7.92 -12.38 8.12
C ILE A 84 8.14 -13.68 8.91
N ALA A 85 9.06 -14.54 8.48
CA ALA A 85 9.38 -15.77 9.19
C ALA A 85 9.90 -15.47 10.62
N ILE A 86 10.83 -14.52 10.76
CA ILE A 86 11.30 -14.05 12.07
C ILE A 86 10.13 -13.51 12.90
N LEU A 87 9.26 -12.68 12.33
CA LEU A 87 8.11 -12.13 13.07
C LEU A 87 7.08 -13.19 13.51
N LYS A 88 6.98 -14.32 12.78
CA LYS A 88 6.11 -15.46 13.12
C LYS A 88 6.74 -16.39 14.17
N THR A 89 8.06 -16.45 14.24
CA THR A 89 8.79 -17.29 15.19
C THR A 89 8.55 -16.81 16.63
N LYS A 90 8.32 -17.77 17.53
CA LYS A 90 8.21 -17.49 18.96
C LYS A 90 9.61 -17.33 19.54
N PHE A 91 9.96 -16.11 19.93
CA PHE A 91 11.16 -15.83 20.71
C PHE A 91 10.83 -15.79 22.20
N GLN A 92 11.79 -16.24 23.02
CA GLN A 92 11.66 -16.19 24.47
C GLN A 92 11.76 -14.74 24.97
N HIS A 93 12.64 -13.94 24.37
CA HIS A 93 12.78 -12.52 24.67
C HIS A 93 12.63 -11.65 23.43
N ARG A 94 12.19 -10.40 23.64
CA ARG A 94 12.11 -9.39 22.58
C ARG A 94 13.49 -9.08 21.98
N ILE A 95 14.54 -9.12 22.80
CA ILE A 95 15.92 -8.82 22.41
C ILE A 95 16.39 -9.80 21.33
N ASP A 96 16.18 -11.09 21.53
CA ASP A 96 16.56 -12.15 20.57
C ASP A 96 15.93 -11.91 19.19
N ARG A 97 14.66 -11.48 19.17
CA ARG A 97 13.97 -11.14 17.93
C ARG A 97 14.56 -9.91 17.27
N ASP A 98 14.84 -8.87 18.05
CA ASP A 98 15.42 -7.61 17.55
C ASP A 98 16.85 -7.88 16.99
N GLU A 99 17.63 -8.76 17.62
CA GLU A 99 18.93 -9.21 17.14
C GLU A 99 18.82 -10.03 15.84
N ALA A 100 17.86 -10.96 15.75
CA ALA A 100 17.62 -11.71 14.52
C ALA A 100 17.22 -10.80 13.35
N LEU A 101 16.38 -9.79 13.60
CA LEU A 101 16.01 -8.78 12.59
C LEU A 101 17.23 -7.98 12.16
N LYS A 102 18.06 -7.54 13.11
CA LYS A 102 19.27 -6.78 12.80
C LYS A 102 20.27 -7.61 12.00
N HIS A 103 20.50 -8.87 12.38
CA HIS A 103 21.37 -9.77 11.63
C HIS A 103 20.88 -9.98 10.20
N LEU A 104 19.57 -10.15 10.01
CA LEU A 104 18.97 -10.22 8.67
C LEU A 104 19.24 -8.92 7.89
N GLU A 105 19.08 -7.77 8.53
CA GLU A 105 19.35 -6.48 7.90
C GLU A 105 20.83 -6.26 7.52
N ASP A 106 21.76 -6.78 8.31
CA ASP A 106 23.19 -6.59 8.05
C ASP A 106 23.75 -7.55 6.99
N THR A 107 23.16 -8.75 6.86
CA THR A 107 23.74 -9.83 6.05
C THR A 107 23.02 -10.11 4.74
N HIS A 108 21.70 -9.90 4.65
CA HIS A 108 20.88 -10.40 3.53
C HIS A 108 21.26 -9.84 2.15
N PHE A 109 21.82 -8.64 2.10
CA PHE A 109 22.23 -7.98 0.86
C PHE A 109 23.75 -7.87 0.69
N ALA A 110 24.53 -8.47 1.58
CA ALA A 110 26.00 -8.40 1.53
C ALA A 110 26.54 -9.00 0.22
N ASP A 111 25.96 -10.11 -0.23
CA ASP A 111 26.40 -10.85 -1.43
C ASP A 111 26.21 -10.07 -2.74
N ILE A 112 25.25 -9.12 -2.78
CA ILE A 112 24.99 -8.30 -3.96
C ILE A 112 25.60 -6.90 -3.86
N ALA A 113 26.32 -6.59 -2.77
CA ALA A 113 26.89 -5.27 -2.56
C ALA A 113 27.91 -4.87 -3.62
N GLU A 114 28.66 -5.85 -4.14
CA GLU A 114 29.62 -5.63 -5.22
C GLU A 114 28.96 -5.60 -6.62
N LEU A 115 27.75 -6.15 -6.74
CA LEU A 115 27.04 -6.29 -8.01
C LEU A 115 26.19 -5.07 -8.36
N ILE A 116 25.92 -4.18 -7.42
CA ILE A 116 25.04 -3.03 -7.60
C ILE A 116 25.78 -1.74 -7.28
N SER A 117 25.28 -0.61 -7.77
CA SER A 117 25.87 0.69 -7.46
C SER A 117 25.70 1.02 -5.97
N GLU A 118 26.64 1.80 -5.43
CA GLU A 118 26.53 2.33 -4.06
C GLU A 118 25.23 3.14 -3.87
N SER A 119 24.81 3.89 -4.90
CA SER A 119 23.58 4.69 -4.87
C SER A 119 22.33 3.83 -4.68
N ASP A 120 22.25 2.69 -5.38
CA ASP A 120 21.12 1.77 -5.24
C ASP A 120 21.20 0.95 -3.95
N MET A 121 22.40 0.64 -3.46
CA MET A 121 22.58 0.02 -2.15
C MET A 121 22.08 0.91 -1.00
N VAL A 122 22.27 2.24 -1.09
CA VAL A 122 21.67 3.17 -0.12
C VAL A 122 20.15 3.08 -0.13
N LYS A 123 19.52 3.07 -1.31
CA LYS A 123 18.05 2.92 -1.43
C LYS A 123 17.54 1.59 -0.87
N ILE A 124 18.30 0.50 -1.04
CA ILE A 124 17.98 -0.80 -0.42
C ILE A 124 18.05 -0.69 1.10
N LYS A 125 19.09 -0.08 1.67
CA LYS A 125 19.19 0.13 3.13
C LYS A 125 18.03 0.99 3.67
N GLU A 126 17.61 2.02 2.94
CA GLU A 126 16.41 2.82 3.29
C GLU A 126 15.13 1.98 3.25
N LEU A 127 14.98 1.11 2.25
CA LEU A 127 13.85 0.17 2.16
C LEU A 127 13.80 -0.74 3.39
N MET A 128 14.94 -1.27 3.82
CA MET A 128 15.03 -2.21 4.94
C MET A 128 14.59 -1.59 6.26
N LYS A 129 14.98 -0.32 6.48
CA LYS A 129 14.58 0.51 7.62
C LYS A 129 13.11 0.93 7.60
N GLY A 130 12.44 0.79 6.45
CA GLY A 130 11.04 1.18 6.26
C GLY A 130 10.85 2.63 5.82
N ASP A 131 11.91 3.31 5.38
CA ASP A 131 11.89 4.72 4.99
C ASP A 131 11.45 4.94 3.53
N PHE A 132 11.18 3.86 2.78
CA PHE A 132 10.75 3.96 1.39
C PHE A 132 9.33 4.55 1.24
N LYS A 133 9.26 5.74 0.64
CA LYS A 133 8.00 6.49 0.43
C LYS A 133 7.30 6.13 -0.89
N GLU A 134 6.68 4.95 -0.95
CA GLU A 134 5.95 4.48 -2.14
C GLU A 134 4.95 5.51 -2.71
N LYS A 135 4.24 6.23 -1.83
CA LYS A 135 3.24 7.23 -2.23
C LYS A 135 3.81 8.33 -3.12
N GLU A 136 5.08 8.71 -2.94
CA GLU A 136 5.74 9.73 -3.73
C GLU A 136 6.03 9.22 -5.15
N VAL A 137 6.54 7.99 -5.26
CA VAL A 137 6.77 7.29 -6.52
C VAL A 137 5.46 7.15 -7.33
N VAL A 138 4.38 6.73 -6.68
CA VAL A 138 3.06 6.60 -7.34
C VAL A 138 2.54 7.95 -7.83
N LYS A 139 2.69 9.01 -7.04
CA LYS A 139 2.30 10.38 -7.45
C LYS A 139 3.09 10.84 -8.66
N GLU A 140 4.39 10.60 -8.68
CA GLU A 140 5.25 10.99 -9.80
C GLU A 140 4.91 10.22 -11.08
N LYS A 141 4.71 8.90 -10.98
CA LYS A 141 4.24 8.06 -12.11
C LYS A 141 2.91 8.58 -12.67
N LYS A 142 1.95 8.94 -11.81
CA LYS A 142 0.67 9.53 -12.23
C LYS A 142 0.85 10.87 -12.94
N LYS A 143 1.74 11.75 -12.46
CA LYS A 143 2.07 13.03 -13.11
C LYS A 143 2.66 12.81 -14.50
N LYS A 144 3.67 11.93 -14.64
CA LYS A 144 4.31 11.58 -15.92
C LYS A 144 3.31 11.00 -16.95
N ARG A 145 2.36 10.17 -16.51
CA ARG A 145 1.30 9.65 -17.38
C ARG A 145 0.35 10.75 -17.89
N LYS A 146 -0.03 11.71 -17.03
CA LYS A 146 -0.90 12.84 -17.41
C LYS A 146 -0.23 13.79 -18.41
N SER A 147 1.06 14.09 -18.24
CA SER A 147 1.79 14.97 -19.18
C SER A 147 1.94 14.32 -20.57
N ARG A 148 2.28 13.03 -20.64
CA ARG A 148 2.36 12.29 -21.92
C ARG A 148 1.04 12.27 -22.69
N LYS A 149 -0.10 12.13 -22.00
CA LYS A 149 -1.43 12.19 -22.65
C LYS A 149 -1.74 13.58 -23.21
N ARG A 150 -1.37 14.64 -22.51
CA ARG A 150 -1.55 16.03 -22.99
C ARG A 150 -0.71 16.33 -24.23
N ASN A 151 0.50 15.78 -24.32
CA ASN A 151 1.39 15.98 -25.48
C ASN A 151 1.03 15.10 -26.69
N LYS A 152 0.31 13.98 -26.51
CA LYS A 152 -0.19 13.15 -27.63
C LYS A 152 -1.50 13.65 -28.25
N GLY A 153 -2.19 14.58 -27.58
CA GLY A 153 -3.41 15.22 -28.07
C GLY A 153 -3.19 16.61 -28.67
N LYS A 154 -1.93 17.01 -28.85
CA LYS A 154 -1.48 18.14 -29.66
C LYS A 154 -0.73 17.57 -30.85
#